data_AF-K1WL83-F1
#
_entry.id   AF-K1WL83-F1
#
_cell.length_a   1.000
_cell.length_b   1.000
_cell.length_c   1.000
_cell.angle_alpha   90.00
_cell.angle_beta   90.00
_cell.angle_gamma   90.00
#
_symmetry.space_group_name_H-M   'P 1'
#
loop_
_entity.id
_entity.type
_entity.pdbx_description
1 polymer ?
#
loop_
_entity_poly.entity_id
_entity_poly.type
_entity_poly.pdbx_seq_one_letter_code
_entity_poly.pdbx_strand_id
1 'polypeptide(L)'
;MLPSKDDPIEPEIVQAVTEADTGDGLESKLRATVDRQTYGGSLLFNFGAFVLPALCGTLSKLWVASIDSSQVVTTDVYTYIGVVVEVLNEGLPRTAWGVIGDRSTQTIRSRISLSYTLLVVKSILGIILTLVFIGSSKQLVAAFVPAEVRKTSLTYVRISSVQALSSAIEVAVASATRALDHPDVPLSISSTKFVVNIILDLLIMSKFHVGKRTPTVHGQALIRMACDLVSALTGLVYCVWYLLQALGSNLLWMLPWPIAVTKIGMTPDNAWRYHSIIFGRSIVFSFLNVSLALAIWDWFYTRGQVSLTPVHSSL
;
A
#
# COMPACT_ATOMS: atom_id res chain seq x y z
N MET A 1 45.12 -63.25 13.60
CA MET A 1 43.76 -63.84 13.66
C MET A 1 43.07 -63.25 14.88
N LEU A 2 41.91 -62.59 14.68
CA LEU A 2 40.96 -62.08 15.71
C LEU A 2 40.43 -63.24 16.58
N PRO A 3 39.89 -63.04 17.82
CA PRO A 3 38.87 -62.03 18.26
C PRO A 3 39.24 -61.27 19.56
N SER A 4 38.78 -60.04 19.89
CA SER A 4 37.46 -59.41 20.14
C SER A 4 36.87 -59.59 21.56
N LYS A 5 36.50 -58.42 22.14
CA LYS A 5 35.68 -58.13 23.35
C LYS A 5 36.48 -57.83 24.63
N ASP A 6 36.50 -56.55 25.02
CA ASP A 6 36.49 -56.03 26.41
C ASP A 6 36.37 -54.49 26.38
N ASP A 7 35.21 -53.98 26.78
CA ASP A 7 34.99 -52.57 27.10
C ASP A 7 35.66 -52.22 28.45
N PRO A 8 36.02 -50.95 28.67
CA PRO A 8 35.67 -50.37 29.97
C PRO A 8 35.06 -48.96 29.89
N ILE A 9 34.20 -48.76 30.88
CA ILE A 9 33.36 -47.61 31.23
C ILE A 9 34.21 -46.39 31.64
N GLU A 10 33.83 -45.24 31.07
CA GLU A 10 33.90 -43.82 31.50
C GLU A 10 34.88 -43.32 32.61
N PRO A 11 35.26 -42.04 32.49
CA PRO A 11 34.57 -41.05 33.33
C PRO A 11 34.07 -39.84 32.54
N GLU A 12 32.75 -39.72 32.50
CA GLU A 12 32.02 -38.46 32.52
C GLU A 12 32.51 -37.62 33.73
N ILE A 13 32.47 -36.28 33.64
CA ILE A 13 33.04 -35.28 34.59
C ILE A 13 34.47 -34.84 34.24
N VAL A 14 34.64 -33.96 33.24
CA VAL A 14 35.32 -32.63 33.32
C VAL A 14 35.16 -31.96 31.94
N GLN A 15 34.02 -31.33 31.72
CA GLN A 15 33.92 -30.19 30.79
C GLN A 15 32.74 -29.29 31.18
N ALA A 16 32.68 -28.98 32.47
CA ALA A 16 32.03 -27.76 32.92
C ALA A 16 33.08 -26.63 32.83
N VAL A 17 32.63 -25.47 32.35
CA VAL A 17 33.33 -24.17 32.26
C VAL A 17 34.04 -23.88 30.93
N THR A 18 33.25 -23.59 29.89
CA THR A 18 33.39 -22.52 28.87
C THR A 18 32.31 -22.85 27.82
N GLU A 19 31.28 -22.07 27.51
CA GLU A 19 31.14 -20.63 27.31
C GLU A 19 29.73 -20.19 27.68
N ALA A 20 29.61 -18.98 28.20
CA ALA A 20 28.36 -18.26 28.25
C ALA A 20 28.00 -17.80 26.81
N ASP A 21 27.22 -18.59 26.08
CA ASP A 21 26.60 -18.15 24.81
C ASP A 21 25.12 -18.58 24.76
N THR A 22 24.30 -17.92 25.58
CA THR A 22 22.84 -18.12 25.57
C THR A 22 22.09 -16.90 24.99
N GLY A 23 22.82 -15.90 24.50
CA GLY A 23 22.26 -14.67 23.91
C GLY A 23 22.14 -14.72 22.39
N ASP A 24 23.14 -15.26 21.70
CA ASP A 24 23.26 -15.15 20.23
C ASP A 24 22.42 -16.22 19.49
N GLY A 25 22.21 -17.37 20.14
CA GLY A 25 21.34 -18.44 19.64
C GLY A 25 19.84 -18.13 19.64
N LEU A 26 19.39 -17.23 20.52
CA LEU A 26 17.98 -16.81 20.58
C LEU A 26 17.69 -15.70 19.57
N GLU A 27 18.57 -14.71 19.46
CA GLU A 27 18.50 -13.63 18.46
C GLU A 27 18.54 -14.17 17.03
N SER A 28 19.44 -15.13 16.74
CA SER A 28 19.53 -15.78 15.43
C SER A 28 18.31 -16.64 15.10
N LYS A 29 17.77 -17.40 16.07
CA LYS A 29 16.52 -18.16 15.90
C LYS A 29 15.30 -17.26 15.73
N LEU A 30 15.22 -16.15 16.48
CA LEU A 30 14.17 -15.15 16.31
C LEU A 30 14.26 -14.49 14.92
N ARG A 31 15.46 -14.12 14.47
CA ARG A 31 15.69 -13.61 13.11
C ARG A 31 15.29 -14.63 12.03
N ALA A 32 15.65 -15.90 12.19
CA ALA A 32 15.24 -16.97 11.27
C ALA A 32 13.73 -17.26 11.30
N THR A 33 13.06 -17.01 12.42
CA THR A 33 11.60 -17.18 12.55
C THR A 33 10.83 -16.00 11.96
N VAL A 34 11.43 -14.81 11.93
CA VAL A 34 10.86 -13.57 11.38
C VAL A 34 11.28 -13.34 9.92
N ASP A 35 12.24 -14.10 9.40
CA ASP A 35 12.70 -13.96 8.03
C ASP A 35 11.64 -14.40 7.01
N ARG A 36 11.32 -13.50 6.08
CA ARG A 36 10.27 -13.68 5.07
C ARG A 36 10.60 -14.80 4.09
N GLN A 37 11.87 -15.17 3.95
CA GLN A 37 12.30 -16.26 3.06
C GLN A 37 12.10 -17.65 3.68
N THR A 38 11.91 -17.73 5.00
CA THR A 38 11.65 -19.00 5.69
C THR A 38 10.14 -19.25 5.76
N TYR A 39 9.72 -20.52 5.70
CA TYR A 39 8.30 -20.90 5.80
C TYR A 39 7.64 -20.29 7.05
N GLY A 40 8.34 -20.31 8.19
CA GLY A 40 7.86 -19.74 9.46
C GLY A 40 7.63 -18.23 9.39
N GLY A 41 8.58 -17.45 8.86
CA GLY A 41 8.42 -16.00 8.77
C GLY A 41 7.43 -15.58 7.70
N SER A 42 7.37 -16.27 6.56
CA SER A 42 6.31 -16.07 5.56
C SER A 42 4.92 -16.37 6.14
N LEU A 43 4.76 -17.46 6.89
CA LEU A 43 3.51 -17.81 7.57
C LEU A 43 3.13 -16.74 8.60
N LEU A 44 4.08 -16.29 9.42
CA LEU A 44 3.86 -15.27 10.44
C LEU A 44 3.47 -13.92 9.83
N PHE A 45 4.13 -13.50 8.74
CA PHE A 45 3.80 -12.28 8.01
C PHE A 45 2.40 -12.34 7.38
N ASN A 46 2.05 -13.47 6.75
CA ASN A 46 0.71 -13.67 6.21
C ASN A 46 -0.34 -13.67 7.33
N PHE A 47 -0.07 -14.38 8.43
CA PHE A 47 -0.95 -14.41 9.58
C PHE A 47 -1.16 -13.02 10.17
N GLY A 48 -0.09 -12.25 10.38
CA GLY A 48 -0.16 -10.86 10.82
C GLY A 48 -0.96 -9.97 9.87
N ALA A 49 -0.73 -10.08 8.56
CA ALA A 49 -1.44 -9.30 7.55
C ALA A 49 -2.97 -9.53 7.55
N PHE A 50 -3.44 -10.71 7.96
CA PHE A 50 -4.87 -10.99 8.14
C PHE A 50 -5.39 -10.64 9.54
N VAL A 51 -4.63 -10.95 10.59
CA VAL A 51 -5.07 -10.82 11.98
C VAL A 51 -5.06 -9.37 12.45
N LEU A 52 -4.08 -8.56 12.06
CA LEU A 52 -4.00 -7.15 12.47
C LEU A 52 -5.24 -6.36 12.02
N PRO A 53 -5.67 -6.39 10.73
CA PRO A 53 -6.91 -5.74 10.31
C PRO A 53 -8.15 -6.29 11.02
N ALA A 54 -8.20 -7.61 11.29
CA ALA A 54 -9.32 -8.25 11.96
C ALA A 54 -9.44 -7.80 13.43
N LEU A 55 -8.32 -7.74 14.17
CA LEU A 55 -8.28 -7.26 15.55
C LEU A 55 -8.71 -5.80 15.64
N CYS A 56 -8.19 -4.94 14.76
CA CYS A 56 -8.60 -3.53 14.68
C CYS A 56 -10.10 -3.38 14.40
N GLY A 57 -10.63 -4.19 13.48
CA GLY A 57 -12.07 -4.21 13.18
C GLY A 57 -12.92 -4.58 14.40
N THR A 58 -12.51 -5.61 15.13
CA THR A 58 -13.21 -6.06 16.35
C THR A 58 -13.13 -5.05 17.48
N LEU A 59 -11.95 -4.45 17.71
CA LEU A 59 -11.75 -3.39 18.69
C LEU A 59 -12.67 -2.20 18.40
N SER A 60 -12.67 -1.69 17.16
CA SER A 60 -13.51 -0.57 16.74
C SER A 60 -15.01 -0.86 16.99
N LYS A 61 -15.46 -2.09 16.74
CA LYS A 61 -16.83 -2.55 17.05
C LYS A 61 -17.14 -2.61 18.55
N LEU A 62 -16.21 -3.09 19.38
CA LEU A 62 -16.38 -3.13 20.84
C LEU A 62 -16.52 -1.72 21.43
N TRP A 63 -15.76 -0.76 20.91
CA TRP A 63 -15.89 0.65 21.30
C TRP A 63 -17.28 1.21 20.96
N VAL A 64 -17.80 0.90 19.76
CA VAL A 64 -19.17 1.31 19.36
C VAL A 64 -20.22 0.67 20.25
N ALA A 65 -20.08 -0.61 20.56
CA ALA A 65 -21.00 -1.32 21.43
C ALA A 65 -21.06 -0.70 22.84
N SER A 66 -19.96 -0.12 23.30
CA SER A 66 -19.91 0.61 24.58
C SER A 66 -20.58 1.98 24.54
N ILE A 67 -20.74 2.59 23.35
CA ILE A 67 -21.40 3.88 23.16
C ILE A 67 -22.91 3.69 22.97
N ASP A 68 -23.30 2.84 22.03
CA ASP A 68 -24.70 2.51 21.72
C ASP A 68 -24.78 1.10 21.11
N SER A 69 -25.22 0.13 21.91
CA SER A 69 -25.32 -1.27 21.50
C SER A 69 -26.33 -1.50 20.37
N SER A 70 -27.34 -0.63 20.24
CA SER A 70 -28.38 -0.75 19.21
C SER A 70 -27.86 -0.39 17.82
N GLN A 71 -26.84 0.46 17.74
CA GLN A 71 -26.25 0.95 16.49
C GLN A 71 -25.01 0.18 16.03
N VAL A 72 -24.62 -0.89 16.74
CA VAL A 72 -23.53 -1.77 16.31
C VAL A 72 -23.86 -2.39 14.95
N VAL A 73 -25.11 -2.80 14.72
CA VAL A 73 -25.56 -3.39 13.44
C VAL A 73 -25.41 -2.41 12.28
N THR A 74 -25.55 -1.11 12.54
CA THR A 74 -25.34 -0.07 11.53
C THR A 74 -23.91 -0.07 11.00
N THR A 75 -22.93 -0.44 11.85
CA THR A 75 -21.51 -0.49 11.44
C THR A 75 -21.21 -1.61 10.46
N ASP A 76 -21.98 -2.69 10.48
CA ASP A 76 -21.83 -3.81 9.55
C ASP A 76 -22.17 -3.43 8.10
N VAL A 77 -22.98 -2.40 7.90
CA VAL A 77 -23.29 -1.86 6.56
C VAL A 77 -22.02 -1.37 5.86
N TYR A 78 -21.02 -0.89 6.62
CA TYR A 78 -19.72 -0.54 6.04
C TYR A 78 -19.08 -1.75 5.36
N THR A 79 -19.13 -2.92 6.02
CA THR A 79 -18.58 -4.18 5.49
C THR A 79 -19.39 -4.68 4.30
N TYR A 80 -20.72 -4.59 4.34
CA TYR A 80 -21.58 -5.01 3.23
C TYR A 80 -21.33 -4.18 1.97
N ILE A 81 -21.20 -2.86 2.11
CA ILE A 81 -20.79 -1.98 1.00
C ILE A 81 -19.42 -2.41 0.48
N GLY A 82 -18.45 -2.67 1.38
CA GLY A 82 -17.12 -3.16 1.02
C GLY A 82 -17.14 -4.44 0.18
N VAL A 83 -17.96 -5.44 0.53
CA VAL A 83 -18.09 -6.69 -0.25
C VAL A 83 -18.59 -6.42 -1.67
N VAL A 84 -19.56 -5.52 -1.84
CA VAL A 84 -20.07 -5.14 -3.17
C VAL A 84 -18.98 -4.43 -3.98
N VAL A 85 -18.21 -3.55 -3.34
CA VAL A 85 -17.06 -2.87 -3.97
C VAL A 85 -15.96 -3.89 -4.34
N GLU A 86 -15.81 -4.96 -3.57
CA GLU A 86 -14.80 -6.00 -3.82
C GLU A 86 -15.02 -6.71 -5.16
N VAL A 87 -16.29 -6.85 -5.58
CA VAL A 87 -16.64 -7.40 -6.91
C VAL A 87 -16.03 -6.54 -8.03
N LEU A 88 -16.11 -5.22 -7.89
CA LEU A 88 -15.45 -4.29 -8.82
C LEU A 88 -13.92 -4.46 -8.72
N ASN A 89 -13.39 -4.58 -7.51
CA ASN A 89 -11.95 -4.65 -7.22
C ASN A 89 -11.27 -5.91 -7.71
N GLU A 90 -11.95 -7.05 -7.77
CA GLU A 90 -11.37 -8.30 -8.25
C GLU A 90 -11.40 -8.41 -9.79
N GLY A 91 -12.45 -7.90 -10.44
CA GLY A 91 -12.67 -8.13 -11.88
C GLY A 91 -11.64 -7.47 -12.80
N LEU A 92 -11.44 -6.16 -12.67
CA LEU A 92 -10.61 -5.36 -13.60
C LEU A 92 -9.09 -5.38 -13.32
N PRO A 93 -8.60 -5.39 -12.07
CA PRO A 93 -7.16 -5.35 -11.76
C PRO A 93 -6.44 -6.69 -11.90
N ARG A 94 -7.13 -7.83 -11.84
CA ARG A 94 -6.49 -9.13 -12.11
C ARG A 94 -5.99 -9.24 -13.55
N THR A 95 -6.73 -8.69 -14.51
CA THR A 95 -6.28 -8.66 -15.91
C THR A 95 -5.12 -7.68 -16.11
N ALA A 96 -4.97 -6.70 -15.22
CA ALA A 96 -3.86 -5.76 -15.26
C ALA A 96 -2.50 -6.46 -15.07
N TRP A 97 -2.42 -7.55 -14.30
CA TRP A 97 -1.16 -8.29 -14.17
C TRP A 97 -0.69 -8.88 -15.50
N GLY A 98 -1.60 -9.53 -16.23
CA GLY A 98 -1.28 -10.17 -17.52
C GLY A 98 -1.02 -9.18 -18.65
N VAL A 99 -1.61 -7.98 -18.59
CA VAL A 99 -1.47 -6.97 -19.64
C VAL A 99 -0.41 -5.93 -19.30
N ILE A 100 -0.46 -5.32 -18.11
CA ILE A 100 0.52 -4.32 -17.67
C ILE A 100 1.84 -4.98 -17.26
N GLY A 101 1.83 -6.20 -16.73
CA GLY A 101 3.06 -6.91 -16.33
C GLY A 101 3.86 -7.52 -17.49
N ASP A 102 3.27 -7.61 -18.68
CA ASP A 102 3.89 -8.29 -19.83
C ASP A 102 5.01 -7.45 -20.46
N ARG A 103 6.26 -7.84 -20.16
CA ARG A 103 7.48 -7.24 -20.71
C ARG A 103 7.85 -7.74 -22.10
N SER A 104 7.28 -8.87 -22.54
CA SER A 104 7.64 -9.50 -23.82
C SER A 104 6.94 -8.82 -25.00
N THR A 105 5.71 -8.34 -24.78
CA THR A 105 4.87 -7.77 -25.84
C THR A 105 4.71 -6.25 -25.71
N GLN A 106 4.99 -5.65 -24.54
CA GLN A 106 4.73 -4.24 -24.30
C GLN A 106 5.96 -3.42 -23.88
N THR A 107 6.05 -2.21 -24.42
CA THR A 107 7.04 -1.22 -24.01
C THR A 107 6.66 -0.59 -22.67
N ILE A 108 7.66 -0.09 -21.93
CA ILE A 108 7.45 0.58 -20.63
C ILE A 108 6.45 1.75 -20.71
N ARG A 109 6.45 2.48 -21.83
CA ARG A 109 5.52 3.60 -22.08
C ARG A 109 4.06 3.12 -22.21
N SER A 110 3.84 2.00 -22.91
CA SER A 110 2.51 1.38 -23.03
C SER A 110 1.99 0.91 -21.67
N ARG A 111 2.83 0.23 -20.89
CA ARG A 111 2.51 -0.26 -19.54
C ARG A 111 2.10 0.88 -18.59
N ILE A 112 2.82 1.99 -18.64
CA ILE A 112 2.50 3.21 -17.88
C ILE A 112 1.17 3.82 -18.36
N SER A 113 0.94 3.91 -19.67
CA SER A 113 -0.33 4.43 -20.21
C SER A 113 -1.53 3.58 -19.78
N LEU A 114 -1.40 2.25 -19.82
CA LEU A 114 -2.45 1.32 -19.38
C LEU A 114 -2.73 1.43 -17.87
N SER A 115 -1.69 1.71 -17.08
CA SER A 115 -1.84 1.97 -15.64
C SER A 115 -2.70 3.20 -15.38
N TYR A 116 -2.51 4.29 -16.13
CA TYR A 116 -3.38 5.47 -16.04
C TYR A 116 -4.81 5.18 -16.52
N THR A 117 -4.97 4.43 -17.61
CA THR A 117 -6.30 4.03 -18.09
C THR A 117 -7.04 3.23 -17.02
N LEU A 118 -6.37 2.25 -16.39
CA LEU A 118 -6.94 1.47 -15.28
C LEU A 118 -7.37 2.40 -14.13
N LEU A 119 -6.51 3.33 -13.73
CA LEU A 119 -6.77 4.27 -12.65
C LEU A 119 -7.97 5.19 -12.94
N VAL A 120 -8.07 5.72 -14.16
CA VAL A 120 -9.20 6.57 -14.58
C VAL A 120 -10.50 5.78 -14.62
N VAL A 121 -10.50 4.61 -15.28
CA VAL A 121 -11.69 3.75 -15.38
C VAL A 121 -12.18 3.33 -14.00
N LYS A 122 -11.26 2.93 -13.10
CA LYS A 122 -11.59 2.56 -11.72
C LYS A 122 -12.12 3.72 -10.90
N SER A 123 -11.55 4.91 -11.07
CA SER A 123 -12.05 6.11 -10.39
C SER A 123 -13.48 6.45 -10.84
N ILE A 124 -13.77 6.37 -12.15
CA ILE A 124 -15.12 6.58 -12.69
C ILE A 124 -16.09 5.55 -12.13
N LEU A 125 -15.74 4.26 -12.14
CA LEU A 125 -16.59 3.20 -11.59
C LEU A 125 -16.81 3.36 -10.08
N GLY A 126 -15.78 3.75 -9.33
CA GLY A 126 -15.89 4.06 -7.90
C GLY A 126 -16.81 5.26 -7.62
N ILE A 127 -16.76 6.31 -8.43
CA ILE A 127 -17.68 7.46 -8.34
C ILE A 127 -19.11 7.02 -8.64
N ILE A 128 -19.33 6.27 -9.72
CA ILE A 128 -20.65 5.76 -10.09
C ILE A 128 -21.23 4.92 -8.93
N LEU A 129 -20.44 4.01 -8.39
CA LEU A 129 -20.86 3.14 -7.29
C LEU A 129 -21.15 3.94 -6.00
N THR A 130 -20.36 4.98 -5.71
CA THR A 130 -20.62 5.92 -4.62
C THR A 130 -21.97 6.62 -4.79
N LEU A 131 -22.25 7.15 -5.99
CA LEU A 131 -23.53 7.82 -6.28
C LEU A 131 -24.71 6.85 -6.19
N VAL A 132 -24.55 5.62 -6.68
CA VAL A 132 -25.55 4.56 -6.55
C VAL A 132 -25.86 4.27 -5.09
N PHE A 133 -24.85 4.09 -4.23
CA PHE A 133 -25.07 3.83 -2.80
C PHE A 133 -25.67 5.02 -2.04
N ILE A 134 -25.31 6.25 -2.41
CA ILE A 134 -25.95 7.45 -1.85
C ILE A 134 -27.43 7.50 -2.26
N GLY A 135 -27.74 7.26 -3.53
CA GLY A 135 -29.11 7.24 -4.07
C GLY A 135 -29.96 6.10 -3.51
N SER A 136 -29.39 4.91 -3.33
CA SER A 136 -30.05 3.72 -2.79
C SER A 136 -29.94 3.58 -1.27
N SER A 137 -29.42 4.60 -0.57
CA SER A 137 -29.20 4.57 0.89
C SER A 137 -30.43 4.13 1.70
N LYS A 138 -31.63 4.55 1.30
CA LYS A 138 -32.89 4.12 1.95
C LYS A 138 -33.15 2.61 1.80
N GLN A 139 -32.87 2.06 0.63
CA GLN A 139 -33.07 0.64 0.32
C GLN A 139 -32.01 -0.22 1.03
N LEU A 140 -30.75 0.23 1.04
CA LEU A 140 -29.67 -0.43 1.79
C LEU A 140 -29.97 -0.48 3.28
N VAL A 141 -30.40 0.64 3.88
CA VAL A 141 -30.80 0.66 5.29
C VAL A 141 -32.02 -0.24 5.53
N ALA A 142 -33.01 -0.25 4.64
CA ALA A 142 -34.17 -1.13 4.81
C ALA A 142 -33.80 -2.62 4.74
N ALA A 143 -32.83 -2.98 3.90
CA ALA A 143 -32.38 -4.36 3.70
C ALA A 143 -31.46 -4.87 4.81
N PHE A 144 -30.52 -4.05 5.29
CA PHE A 144 -29.45 -4.50 6.18
C PHE A 144 -29.58 -4.02 7.63
N VAL A 145 -30.53 -3.12 7.93
CA VAL A 145 -30.64 -2.49 9.26
C VAL A 145 -32.04 -2.70 9.88
N PRO A 146 -32.13 -3.10 11.16
CA PRO A 146 -33.38 -3.22 11.92
C PRO A 146 -34.18 -1.91 11.98
N ALA A 147 -35.51 -2.00 12.07
CA ALA A 147 -36.44 -0.87 11.92
C ALA A 147 -36.20 0.28 12.91
N GLU A 148 -35.73 -0.05 14.11
CA GLU A 148 -35.54 0.82 15.26
C GLU A 148 -34.46 1.89 15.01
N VAL A 149 -33.40 1.52 14.27
CA VAL A 149 -32.22 2.37 14.05
C VAL A 149 -32.08 2.89 12.61
N ARG A 150 -33.06 2.61 11.73
CA ARG A 150 -33.00 2.98 10.29
C ARG A 150 -32.82 4.48 10.05
N LYS A 151 -33.59 5.32 10.76
CA LYS A 151 -33.56 6.78 10.54
C LYS A 151 -32.18 7.36 10.85
N THR A 152 -31.58 6.91 11.95
CA THR A 152 -30.22 7.32 12.36
C THR A 152 -29.17 6.76 11.42
N SER A 153 -29.36 5.53 10.93
CA SER A 153 -28.42 4.83 10.05
C SER A 153 -28.29 5.40 8.64
N LEU A 154 -29.26 6.19 8.16
CA LEU A 154 -29.20 6.79 6.81
C LEU A 154 -27.96 7.67 6.61
N THR A 155 -27.62 8.47 7.62
CA THR A 155 -26.44 9.33 7.57
C THR A 155 -25.17 8.50 7.55
N TYR A 156 -25.12 7.42 8.35
CA TYR A 156 -23.99 6.50 8.37
C TYR A 156 -23.76 5.88 6.99
N VAL A 157 -24.82 5.35 6.36
CA VAL A 157 -24.72 4.71 5.04
C VAL A 157 -24.19 5.69 4.00
N ARG A 158 -24.72 6.92 3.96
CA ARG A 158 -24.27 7.95 3.00
C ARG A 158 -22.80 8.32 3.16
N ILE A 159 -22.31 8.42 4.40
CA ILE A 159 -20.89 8.68 4.68
C ILE A 159 -20.05 7.48 4.22
N SER A 160 -20.48 6.26 4.60
CA SER A 160 -19.76 5.03 4.25
C SER A 160 -19.74 4.72 2.75
N SER A 161 -20.68 5.25 1.96
CA SER A 161 -20.72 5.06 0.50
C SER A 161 -19.45 5.57 -0.19
N VAL A 162 -18.79 6.58 0.37
CA VAL A 162 -17.55 7.16 -0.18
C VAL A 162 -16.40 6.14 -0.20
N GLN A 163 -16.47 5.09 0.63
CA GLN A 163 -15.50 4.00 0.61
C GLN A 163 -15.40 3.31 -0.75
N ALA A 164 -16.47 3.34 -1.55
CA ALA A 164 -16.50 2.74 -2.88
C ALA A 164 -15.47 3.39 -3.82
N LEU A 165 -15.32 4.71 -3.71
CA LEU A 165 -14.34 5.45 -4.49
C LEU A 165 -12.91 5.22 -3.97
N SER A 166 -12.69 5.39 -2.66
CA SER A 166 -11.34 5.24 -2.09
C SER A 166 -10.81 3.82 -2.28
N SER A 167 -11.63 2.80 -2.05
CA SER A 167 -11.25 1.39 -2.27
C SER A 167 -10.93 1.10 -3.74
N ALA A 168 -11.74 1.60 -4.68
CA ALA A 168 -11.48 1.42 -6.11
C ALA A 168 -10.14 2.05 -6.55
N ILE A 169 -9.80 3.23 -6.01
CA ILE A 169 -8.53 3.91 -6.25
C ILE A 169 -7.37 3.13 -5.61
N GLU A 170 -7.49 2.71 -4.35
CA GLU A 170 -6.46 1.95 -3.64
C GLU A 170 -6.09 0.67 -4.40
N VAL A 171 -7.09 -0.12 -4.80
CA VAL A 171 -6.84 -1.37 -5.53
C VAL A 171 -6.27 -1.09 -6.93
N ALA A 172 -6.72 -0.04 -7.61
CA ALA A 172 -6.18 0.35 -8.91
C ALA A 172 -4.70 0.73 -8.81
N VAL A 173 -4.33 1.61 -7.86
CA VAL A 173 -2.95 2.03 -7.62
C VAL A 173 -2.11 0.83 -7.21
N ALA A 174 -2.57 0.03 -6.24
CA ALA A 174 -1.83 -1.11 -5.73
C ALA A 174 -1.58 -2.16 -6.82
N SER A 175 -2.55 -2.42 -7.67
CA SER A 175 -2.41 -3.40 -8.76
C SER A 175 -1.54 -2.86 -9.90
N ALA A 176 -1.72 -1.60 -10.28
CA ALA A 176 -0.92 -0.98 -11.35
C ALA A 176 0.57 -0.86 -10.97
N THR A 177 0.86 -0.36 -9.76
CA THR A 177 2.24 -0.21 -9.27
C THR A 177 2.92 -1.55 -9.09
N ARG A 178 2.21 -2.55 -8.55
CA ARG A 178 2.75 -3.91 -8.45
C ARG A 178 3.01 -4.54 -9.82
N ALA A 179 2.14 -4.30 -10.81
CA ALA A 179 2.36 -4.74 -12.19
C ALA A 179 3.48 -3.98 -12.91
N LEU A 180 3.84 -2.79 -12.43
CA LEU A 180 5.00 -2.01 -12.88
C LEU A 180 6.29 -2.33 -12.09
N ASP A 181 6.29 -3.39 -11.28
CA ASP A 181 7.45 -3.83 -10.49
C ASP A 181 7.81 -2.92 -9.30
N HIS A 182 6.85 -2.15 -8.79
CA HIS A 182 6.96 -1.26 -7.62
C HIS A 182 6.10 -1.77 -6.44
N PRO A 183 6.56 -2.79 -5.68
CA PRO A 183 5.81 -3.37 -4.56
C PRO A 183 5.85 -2.51 -3.28
N ASP A 184 6.64 -1.43 -3.27
CA ASP A 184 6.77 -0.44 -2.21
C ASP A 184 5.51 0.43 -2.06
N VAL A 185 4.85 0.79 -3.16
CA VAL A 185 3.65 1.65 -3.14
C VAL A 185 2.46 0.98 -2.44
N PRO A 186 2.08 -0.28 -2.77
CA PRO A 186 1.02 -0.98 -2.04
C PRO A 186 1.29 -1.11 -0.54
N LEU A 187 2.57 -1.28 -0.16
CA LEU A 187 2.99 -1.41 1.24
C LEU A 187 2.90 -0.07 1.98
N SER A 188 3.25 1.02 1.33
CA SER A 188 3.09 2.37 1.88
C SER A 188 1.62 2.75 2.09
N ILE A 189 0.75 2.40 1.13
CA ILE A 189 -0.71 2.60 1.22
C ILE A 189 -1.27 1.83 2.43
N SER A 190 -0.98 0.52 2.54
CA SER A 190 -1.52 -0.31 3.63
C SER A 190 -0.99 0.10 5.01
N SER A 191 0.29 0.50 5.10
CA SER A 191 0.90 1.00 6.33
C SER A 191 0.26 2.32 6.78
N THR A 192 0.09 3.27 5.86
CA THR A 192 -0.55 4.57 6.13
C THR A 192 -1.97 4.35 6.67
N LYS A 193 -2.75 3.49 6.01
CA LYS A 193 -4.11 3.15 6.43
C LYS A 193 -4.14 2.52 7.81
N PHE A 194 -3.25 1.57 8.09
CA PHE A 194 -3.17 0.92 9.39
C PHE A 194 -2.83 1.90 10.52
N VAL A 195 -1.79 2.72 10.34
CA VAL A 195 -1.31 3.69 11.33
C VAL A 195 -2.35 4.79 11.59
N VAL A 196 -2.90 5.38 10.53
CA VAL A 196 -3.92 6.44 10.64
C VAL A 196 -5.17 5.90 11.32
N ASN A 197 -5.63 4.69 10.94
CA ASN A 197 -6.81 4.09 11.55
C ASN A 197 -6.62 3.84 13.06
N ILE A 198 -5.47 3.31 13.48
CA ILE A 198 -5.18 3.10 14.90
C ILE A 198 -5.09 4.43 15.66
N ILE A 199 -4.38 5.42 15.13
CA ILE A 199 -4.22 6.71 15.81
C ILE A 199 -5.57 7.39 15.98
N LEU A 200 -6.41 7.45 14.94
CA LEU A 200 -7.70 8.12 15.03
C LEU A 200 -8.68 7.36 15.93
N ASP A 201 -8.72 6.04 15.88
CA ASP A 201 -9.56 5.23 16.77
C ASP A 201 -9.12 5.38 18.24
N LEU A 202 -7.80 5.40 18.51
CA LEU A 202 -7.28 5.64 19.86
C LEU A 202 -7.50 7.07 20.36
N LEU A 203 -7.46 8.07 19.48
CA LEU A 203 -7.53 9.48 19.87
C LEU A 203 -8.98 9.96 20.05
N ILE A 204 -9.94 9.37 19.33
CA ILE A 204 -11.34 9.84 19.29
C ILE A 204 -12.35 8.82 19.87
N MET A 205 -12.13 7.51 19.71
CA MET A 205 -13.09 6.48 20.12
C MET A 205 -12.72 5.76 21.42
N SER A 206 -11.44 5.71 21.80
CA SER A 206 -10.98 5.11 23.06
C SER A 206 -11.56 5.79 24.28
N LYS A 207 -11.81 5.03 25.35
CA LYS A 207 -12.21 5.52 26.69
C LYS A 207 -11.30 6.64 27.24
N PHE A 208 -10.06 6.70 26.77
CA PHE A 208 -9.03 7.66 27.19
C PHE A 208 -8.80 8.77 26.15
N HIS A 209 -9.83 9.17 25.40
CA HIS A 209 -9.75 10.20 24.37
C HIS A 209 -9.38 11.60 24.94
N VAL A 210 -8.46 12.29 24.26
CA VAL A 210 -7.96 13.63 24.62
C VAL A 210 -8.87 14.68 23.98
N GLY A 211 -9.99 15.01 24.61
CA GLY A 211 -10.91 16.05 24.12
C GLY A 211 -12.28 16.07 24.78
N LYS A 212 -13.02 17.19 24.65
CA LYS A 212 -14.39 17.38 25.19
C LYS A 212 -15.50 16.89 24.23
N ARG A 213 -15.17 16.12 23.18
CA ARG A 213 -16.13 15.72 22.14
C ARG A 213 -16.75 14.36 22.49
N THR A 214 -18.09 14.27 22.46
CA THR A 214 -18.80 13.02 22.72
C THR A 214 -18.60 12.03 21.56
N PRO A 215 -18.14 10.80 21.82
CA PRO A 215 -17.95 9.80 20.77
C PRO A 215 -19.31 9.35 20.21
N THR A 216 -19.43 9.28 18.89
CA THR A 216 -20.68 8.94 18.19
C THR A 216 -20.43 7.95 17.08
N VAL A 217 -21.44 7.11 16.78
CA VAL A 217 -21.37 6.09 15.71
C VAL A 217 -21.11 6.73 14.33
N HIS A 218 -21.67 7.91 14.07
CA HIS A 218 -21.38 8.66 12.84
C HIS A 218 -19.94 9.19 12.77
N GLY A 219 -19.33 9.50 13.93
CA GLY A 219 -17.94 9.90 14.02
C GLY A 219 -16.99 8.78 13.58
N GLN A 220 -17.28 7.54 13.96
CA GLN A 220 -16.52 6.37 13.52
C GLN A 220 -16.57 6.19 11.99
N ALA A 221 -17.75 6.35 11.37
CA ALA A 221 -17.87 6.29 9.91
C ALA A 221 -17.00 7.34 9.22
N LEU A 222 -16.98 8.56 9.77
CA LEU A 222 -16.20 9.67 9.25
C LEU A 222 -14.71 9.41 9.36
N ILE A 223 -14.24 8.88 10.50
CA ILE A 223 -12.85 8.50 10.74
C ILE A 223 -12.41 7.46 9.71
N ARG A 224 -13.19 6.40 9.54
CA ARG A 224 -12.88 5.29 8.63
C ARG A 224 -12.84 5.76 7.18
N MET A 225 -13.83 6.57 6.78
CA MET A 225 -13.86 7.20 5.46
C MET A 225 -12.64 8.11 5.23
N ALA A 226 -12.28 8.94 6.21
CA ALA A 226 -11.14 9.84 6.10
C ALA A 226 -9.83 9.06 5.96
N CYS A 227 -9.66 7.97 6.72
CA CYS A 227 -8.51 7.10 6.62
C CYS A 227 -8.39 6.47 5.22
N ASP A 228 -9.49 5.93 4.69
CA ASP A 228 -9.52 5.33 3.35
C ASP A 228 -9.23 6.37 2.26
N LEU A 229 -9.74 7.60 2.40
CA LEU A 229 -9.45 8.70 1.46
C LEU A 229 -7.99 9.13 1.53
N VAL A 230 -7.40 9.29 2.72
CA VAL A 230 -6.00 9.66 2.89
C VAL A 230 -5.10 8.62 2.23
N SER A 231 -5.37 7.34 2.48
CA SER A 231 -4.64 6.22 1.88
C SER A 231 -4.75 6.21 0.34
N ALA A 232 -5.96 6.37 -0.20
CA ALA A 232 -6.18 6.50 -1.64
C ALA A 232 -5.45 7.71 -2.26
N LEU A 233 -5.49 8.87 -1.58
CA LEU A 233 -4.82 10.09 -2.02
C LEU A 233 -3.30 9.95 -1.99
N THR A 234 -2.72 9.32 -0.96
CA THR A 234 -1.28 9.03 -0.90
C THR A 234 -0.84 8.17 -2.10
N GLY A 235 -1.62 7.15 -2.46
CA GLY A 235 -1.39 6.34 -3.65
C GLY A 235 -1.43 7.15 -4.95
N LEU A 236 -2.43 8.03 -5.10
CA LEU A 236 -2.55 8.93 -6.25
C LEU A 236 -1.38 9.91 -6.37
N VAL A 237 -0.99 10.54 -5.25
CA VAL A 237 0.13 11.49 -5.21
C VAL A 237 1.42 10.80 -5.66
N TYR A 238 1.66 9.57 -5.23
CA TYR A 238 2.82 8.79 -5.68
C TYR A 238 2.79 8.56 -7.20
N CYS A 239 1.66 8.11 -7.75
CA CYS A 239 1.51 7.93 -9.20
C CYS A 239 1.68 9.23 -9.99
N VAL A 240 1.11 10.35 -9.51
CA VAL A 240 1.20 11.66 -10.16
C VAL A 240 2.61 12.24 -10.06
N TRP A 241 3.31 12.03 -8.95
CA TRP A 241 4.71 12.42 -8.80
C TRP A 241 5.59 11.73 -9.85
N TYR A 242 5.42 10.43 -10.04
CA TYR A 242 6.15 9.68 -11.05
C TYR A 242 5.82 10.17 -12.47
N LEU A 243 4.55 10.50 -12.73
CA LEU A 243 4.13 11.12 -13.98
C LEU A 243 4.82 12.47 -14.19
N LEU A 244 4.84 13.34 -13.18
CA LEU A 244 5.47 14.67 -13.23
C LEU A 244 6.98 14.57 -13.44
N GLN A 245 7.65 13.59 -12.84
CA GLN A 245 9.07 13.33 -13.08
C GLN A 245 9.33 12.91 -14.54
N ALA A 246 8.50 12.03 -15.09
CA ALA A 246 8.59 11.60 -16.48
C ALA A 246 8.21 12.70 -17.47
N LEU A 247 7.14 13.46 -17.20
CA LEU A 247 6.71 14.60 -18.01
C LEU A 247 7.75 15.71 -17.94
N GLY A 248 8.26 16.04 -16.76
CA GLY A 248 9.29 17.08 -16.59
C GLY A 248 10.54 16.75 -17.41
N SER A 249 10.98 15.49 -17.38
CA SER A 249 12.13 15.05 -18.17
C SER A 249 11.87 15.09 -19.68
N ASN A 250 10.64 14.87 -20.15
CA ASN A 250 10.30 14.97 -21.58
C ASN A 250 9.93 16.40 -22.02
N LEU A 251 9.27 17.19 -21.18
CA LEU A 251 8.74 18.51 -21.52
C LEU A 251 9.80 19.61 -21.37
N LEU A 252 10.61 19.56 -20.31
CA LEU A 252 11.70 20.54 -20.15
C LEU A 252 12.90 20.21 -21.02
N TRP A 253 13.17 18.93 -21.30
CA TRP A 253 14.33 18.56 -22.12
C TRP A 253 13.99 18.40 -23.60
N MET A 254 12.97 17.62 -23.98
CA MET A 254 12.73 17.30 -25.40
C MET A 254 11.97 18.37 -26.16
N LEU A 255 11.03 19.08 -25.53
CA LEU A 255 10.15 20.04 -26.22
C LEU A 255 10.82 21.34 -26.72
N PRO A 256 11.89 21.87 -26.10
CA PRO A 256 12.64 22.99 -26.65
C PRO A 256 13.37 22.67 -27.96
N TRP A 257 13.76 21.40 -28.18
CA TRP A 257 14.57 21.01 -29.34
C TRP A 257 13.83 21.03 -30.68
N PRO A 258 12.56 20.61 -30.81
CA PRO A 258 11.77 20.81 -32.02
C PRO A 258 11.76 22.27 -32.47
N ILE A 259 11.58 23.21 -31.53
CA ILE A 259 11.58 24.65 -31.82
C ILE A 259 12.99 25.10 -32.22
N ALA A 260 14.02 24.68 -31.49
CA ALA A 260 15.41 25.01 -31.81
C ALA A 260 15.82 24.50 -33.20
N VAL A 261 15.46 23.26 -33.55
CA VAL A 261 15.77 22.63 -34.84
C VAL A 261 15.11 23.36 -36.02
N THR A 262 13.96 24.01 -35.83
CA THR A 262 13.35 24.85 -36.89
C THR A 262 14.08 26.19 -37.12
N LYS A 263 14.85 26.66 -36.12
CA LYS A 263 15.63 27.91 -36.21
C LYS A 263 17.08 27.68 -36.63
N ILE A 264 17.59 26.48 -36.40
CA ILE A 264 18.95 26.06 -36.74
C ILE A 264 18.91 25.44 -38.15
N GLY A 265 19.52 26.09 -39.14
CA GLY A 265 19.61 25.52 -40.49
C GLY A 265 20.35 24.18 -40.49
N MET A 266 19.63 23.07 -40.66
CA MET A 266 20.21 21.72 -40.68
C MET A 266 21.01 21.49 -41.96
N THR A 267 22.29 21.17 -41.82
CA THR A 267 23.15 20.68 -42.89
C THR A 267 23.64 19.25 -42.56
N PRO A 268 24.11 18.47 -43.54
CA PRO A 268 24.59 17.11 -43.30
C PRO A 268 25.72 17.04 -42.26
N ASP A 269 26.56 18.07 -42.20
CA ASP A 269 27.76 18.12 -41.33
C ASP A 269 27.45 18.37 -39.86
N ASN A 270 26.32 19.00 -39.53
CA ASN A 270 25.95 19.36 -38.15
C ASN A 270 24.79 18.51 -37.58
N ALA A 271 24.13 17.70 -38.41
CA ALA A 271 23.03 16.81 -38.01
C ALA A 271 23.41 15.84 -36.86
N TRP A 272 24.58 15.20 -36.92
CA TRP A 272 25.04 14.29 -35.85
C TRP A 272 25.42 15.07 -34.58
N ARG A 273 25.91 16.31 -34.71
CA ARG A 273 26.22 17.12 -33.53
C ARG A 273 24.96 17.45 -32.74
N TYR A 274 23.85 17.76 -33.40
CA TYR A 274 22.57 18.00 -32.74
C TYR A 274 21.88 16.72 -32.28
N HIS A 275 21.93 15.63 -33.06
CA HIS A 275 21.36 14.35 -32.64
C HIS A 275 22.01 13.81 -31.34
N SER A 276 23.34 13.90 -31.22
CA SER A 276 24.06 13.49 -30.00
C SER A 276 23.77 14.40 -28.81
N ILE A 277 23.50 15.70 -29.02
CA ILE A 277 23.09 16.61 -27.96
C ILE A 277 21.65 16.35 -27.52
N ILE A 278 20.71 16.17 -28.45
CA ILE A 278 19.29 15.94 -28.14
C ILE A 278 19.11 14.62 -27.40
N PHE A 279 19.64 13.53 -27.96
CA PHE A 279 19.50 12.20 -27.38
C PHE A 279 20.52 11.93 -26.27
N GLY A 280 21.80 12.17 -26.52
CA GLY A 280 22.89 11.82 -25.59
C GLY A 280 22.86 12.62 -24.30
N ARG A 281 22.58 13.93 -24.34
CA ARG A 281 22.46 14.72 -23.10
C ARG A 281 21.11 14.56 -22.39
N SER A 282 20.07 14.02 -23.04
CA SER A 282 18.82 13.65 -22.33
C SER A 282 19.04 12.53 -21.33
N ILE A 283 19.95 11.60 -21.64
CA ILE A 283 20.33 10.50 -20.76
C ILE A 283 21.05 11.07 -19.54
N VAL A 284 21.97 12.02 -19.74
CA VAL A 284 22.69 12.70 -18.65
C VAL A 284 21.74 13.53 -17.78
N PHE A 285 20.80 14.25 -18.38
CA PHE A 285 19.80 15.02 -17.65
C PHE A 285 18.87 14.12 -16.82
N SER A 286 18.40 13.02 -17.41
CA SER A 286 17.59 12.02 -16.70
C SER A 286 18.38 11.38 -15.56
N PHE A 287 19.67 11.09 -15.77
CA PHE A 287 20.56 10.58 -14.74
C PHE A 287 20.72 11.57 -13.57
N LEU A 288 20.90 12.86 -13.84
CA LEU A 288 20.97 13.89 -12.79
C LEU A 288 19.64 14.03 -12.04
N ASN A 289 18.51 13.96 -12.74
CA ASN A 289 17.18 14.05 -12.12
C ASN A 289 16.90 12.84 -11.22
N VAL A 290 17.24 11.63 -11.67
CA VAL A 290 17.15 10.41 -10.87
C VAL A 290 18.12 10.47 -9.69
N SER A 291 19.35 10.96 -9.90
CA SER A 291 20.33 11.13 -8.82
C SER A 291 19.87 12.14 -7.78
N LEU A 292 19.24 13.25 -8.20
CA LEU A 292 18.65 14.23 -7.28
C LEU A 292 17.48 13.63 -6.50
N ALA A 293 16.60 12.88 -7.18
CA ALA A 293 15.51 12.18 -6.51
C ALA A 293 16.04 11.16 -5.49
N LEU A 294 17.07 10.39 -5.84
CA LEU A 294 17.76 9.47 -4.94
C LEU A 294 18.45 10.20 -3.79
N ALA A 295 19.08 11.34 -4.03
CA ALA A 295 19.72 12.15 -2.99
C ALA A 295 18.69 12.77 -2.03
N ILE A 296 17.52 13.20 -2.52
CA ILE A 296 16.40 13.64 -1.69
C ILE A 296 15.89 12.47 -0.85
N TRP A 297 15.78 11.29 -1.45
CA TRP A 297 15.34 10.08 -0.76
C TRP A 297 16.34 9.62 0.31
N ASP A 298 17.63 9.65 0.00
CA ASP A 298 18.74 9.40 0.93
C ASP A 298 18.81 10.45 2.04
N TRP A 299 18.48 11.71 1.74
CA TRP A 299 18.34 12.77 2.73
C TRP A 299 17.15 12.54 3.68
N PHE A 300 16.01 12.08 3.16
CA PHE A 300 14.88 11.62 3.98
C PHE A 300 15.24 10.40 4.83
N TYR A 301 16.07 9.50 4.30
CA TYR A 301 16.59 8.32 4.99
C TYR A 301 17.51 8.71 6.16
N THR A 302 18.47 9.60 5.93
CA THR A 302 19.39 10.11 6.98
C THR A 302 18.69 10.96 8.04
N ARG A 303 17.52 11.53 7.73
CA ARG A 303 16.63 12.20 8.70
C ARG A 303 15.74 11.24 9.50
N GLY A 304 15.81 9.92 9.25
CA GLY A 304 15.07 8.88 9.97
C GLY A 304 13.58 8.80 9.65
N GLN A 305 13.13 9.41 8.54
CA GLN A 305 11.72 9.40 8.15
C GLN A 305 11.30 8.18 7.32
N VAL A 306 12.26 7.41 6.81
CA VAL A 306 12.03 6.18 6.03
C VAL A 306 13.10 5.17 6.43
N SER A 307 12.69 3.98 6.87
CA SER A 307 13.61 2.89 7.26
C SER A 307 13.60 1.80 6.19
N LEU A 308 14.78 1.39 5.73
CA LEU A 308 14.96 0.33 4.74
C LEU A 308 15.12 -0.98 5.50
N THR A 309 14.41 -2.00 5.04
CA THR A 309 14.56 -3.37 5.54
C THR A 309 15.95 -3.87 5.13
N PRO A 310 16.80 -4.34 6.07
CA PRO A 310 18.14 -4.80 5.74
C PRO A 310 18.08 -6.01 4.80
N VAL A 311 18.82 -5.94 3.70
CA VAL A 311 19.01 -7.05 2.76
C VAL A 311 20.14 -7.93 3.29
N HIS A 312 19.81 -9.12 3.79
CA HIS A 312 20.82 -10.12 4.11
C HIS A 312 21.46 -10.63 2.83
N SER A 313 22.77 -10.52 2.74
CA SER A 313 23.58 -10.97 1.63
C SER A 313 23.80 -12.48 1.79
N SER A 314 23.00 -13.31 1.12
CA SER A 314 23.28 -14.73 0.99
C SER A 314 24.30 -14.93 -0.12
N LEU A 315 25.56 -15.09 0.28
CA LEU A 315 26.56 -15.88 -0.46
C LEU A 315 26.36 -17.36 -0.12
#